data_AF-A0A0Q4MFH4-F1
#
_entry.id   AF-A0A0Q4MFH4-F1
#
_cell.length_a   1.000
_cell.length_b   1.000
_cell.length_c   1.000
_cell.angle_alpha   90.00
_cell.angle_beta   90.00
_cell.angle_gamma   90.00
#
_symmetry.space_group_name_H-M   'P 1'
#
loop_
_entity.id
_entity.type
_entity.pdbx_description
1 polymer ?
#
loop_
_entity_poly.entity_id
_entity_poly.type
_entity_poly.pdbx_seq_one_letter_code
_entity_poly.pdbx_strand_id
1 'polypeptide(L)'
;MRRFLNFDRVEQLRNDAAAVDAKRKEWICDKADQLARQFPECAMDFYRTSLAMSPYDVGLHTDKAQDAYAVFVETVCLAQAEKLYSDKYFLGEVA
;
A
#
# COMPACT_ATOMS: atom_id res chain seq x y z
N MET A 1 24.18 29.47 27.93
CA MET A 1 22.78 29.28 27.47
C MET A 1 22.66 29.20 25.94
N ARG A 2 23.36 28.27 25.26
CA ARG A 2 23.21 28.02 23.81
C ARG A 2 23.01 26.54 23.45
N ARG A 3 23.17 25.65 24.44
CA ARG A 3 23.06 24.19 24.27
C ARG A 3 21.61 23.72 24.16
N PHE A 4 20.70 24.37 24.90
CA PHE A 4 19.26 24.11 24.85
C PHE A 4 18.64 24.54 23.52
N LEU A 5 18.99 25.73 22.99
CA LEU A 5 18.53 26.21 21.68
C LEU A 5 18.90 25.26 20.52
N ASN A 6 20.09 24.63 20.58
CA ASN A 6 20.50 23.64 19.58
C ASN A 6 19.75 22.31 19.75
N PHE A 7 19.45 21.92 20.99
CA PHE A 7 18.66 20.72 21.28
C PHE A 7 17.22 20.88 20.77
N ASP A 8 16.59 22.03 21.04
CA ASP A 8 15.24 22.34 20.57
C ASP A 8 15.15 22.33 19.04
N ARG A 9 16.19 22.83 18.35
CA ARG A 9 16.25 22.81 16.89
C ARG A 9 16.40 21.39 16.31
N VAL A 10 17.18 20.52 16.96
CA VAL A 10 17.32 19.12 16.54
C VAL A 10 16.02 18.34 16.76
N GLU A 11 15.35 18.56 17.89
CA GLU A 11 14.05 17.95 18.18
C GLU A 11 12.96 18.44 17.21
N GLN A 12 12.95 19.74 16.86
CA GLN A 12 12.06 20.26 15.81
C GLN A 12 12.30 19.57 14.48
N LEU A 13 13.56 19.45 14.02
CA LEU A 13 13.87 18.76 12.77
C LEU A 13 13.45 17.28 12.78
N ARG A 14 13.56 16.61 13.93
CA ARG A 14 13.10 15.22 14.08
C ARG A 14 11.58 15.12 13.98
N ASN A 15 10.88 16.03 14.64
CA ASN A 15 9.42 16.07 14.61
C ASN A 15 8.90 16.40 13.21
N ASP A 16 9.55 17.33 12.51
CA ASP A 16 9.22 17.69 11.13
C ASP A 16 9.45 16.48 10.19
N ALA A 17 10.58 15.79 10.33
CA ALA A 17 10.86 14.57 9.56
C ALA A 17 9.83 13.46 9.82
N ALA A 18 9.47 13.23 11.09
CA ALA A 18 8.46 12.25 11.46
C ALA A 18 7.07 12.61 10.89
N ALA A 19 6.72 13.89 10.87
CA ALA A 19 5.46 14.37 10.29
C ALA A 19 5.42 14.16 8.76
N VAL A 20 6.53 14.38 8.05
CA VAL A 20 6.63 14.10 6.60
C VAL A 20 6.51 12.60 6.32
N ASP A 21 7.20 11.77 7.09
CA ASP A 21 7.11 10.31 6.95
C ASP A 21 5.69 9.79 7.24
N ALA A 22 5.00 10.36 8.23
CA ALA A 22 3.61 10.02 8.53
C ALA A 22 2.68 10.35 7.35
N LYS A 23 2.80 11.56 6.77
CA LYS A 23 2.02 11.98 5.60
C LYS A 23 2.28 11.11 4.38
N ARG A 24 3.53 10.74 4.15
CA ARG A 24 3.91 9.81 3.07
C ARG A 24 3.22 8.46 3.26
N LYS A 25 3.29 7.89 4.46
CA LYS A 25 2.67 6.59 4.76
C LYS A 25 1.15 6.65 4.61
N GLU A 26 0.52 7.70 5.13
CA GLU A 26 -0.92 7.93 4.99
C GLU A 26 -1.32 7.98 3.51
N TRP A 27 -0.60 8.75 2.68
CA TRP A 27 -0.86 8.80 1.24
C TRP A 27 -0.75 7.43 0.57
N ILE A 28 0.29 6.66 0.91
CA ILE A 28 0.52 5.32 0.33
C ILE A 28 -0.59 4.37 0.74
N CYS A 29 -0.98 4.35 2.02
CA CYS A 29 -2.07 3.50 2.50
C CYS A 29 -3.40 3.87 1.85
N ASP A 30 -3.75 5.16 1.82
CA ASP A 30 -4.97 5.63 1.16
C ASP A 30 -4.99 5.25 -0.33
N LYS A 31 -3.83 5.33 -0.99
CA LYS A 31 -3.73 4.99 -2.40
C LYS A 31 -3.82 3.48 -2.62
N ALA A 32 -3.22 2.68 -1.75
CA ALA A 32 -3.34 1.23 -1.78
C ALA A 32 -4.80 0.79 -1.58
N ASP A 33 -5.53 1.40 -0.64
CA ASP A 33 -6.95 1.14 -0.43
C ASP A 33 -7.79 1.49 -1.65
N GLN A 34 -7.49 2.60 -2.33
CA GLN A 34 -8.15 2.97 -3.58
C GLN A 34 -7.89 1.96 -4.71
N LEU A 35 -6.68 1.39 -4.78
CA LEU A 35 -6.32 0.37 -5.75
C LEU A 35 -6.99 -0.97 -5.44
N ALA A 36 -7.02 -1.37 -4.16
CA ALA A 36 -7.63 -2.62 -3.71
C ALA A 36 -9.13 -2.69 -4.07
N ARG A 37 -9.84 -1.55 -4.05
CA ARG A 37 -11.25 -1.47 -4.48
C ARG A 37 -11.50 -1.80 -5.97
N GLN A 38 -10.45 -1.82 -6.80
CA GLN A 38 -10.56 -2.20 -8.21
C GLN A 38 -10.39 -3.70 -8.42
N PHE A 39 -9.88 -4.42 -7.41
CA PHE A 39 -9.78 -5.86 -7.44
C PHE A 39 -11.16 -6.48 -7.13
N PRO A 40 -11.46 -7.66 -7.69
CA PRO A 40 -12.61 -8.44 -7.29
C PRO A 40 -12.62 -8.77 -5.79
N GLU A 41 -13.79 -8.96 -5.21
CA GLU A 41 -13.92 -9.24 -3.77
C GLU A 41 -13.41 -10.65 -3.41
N CYS A 42 -13.70 -11.65 -4.27
CA CYS A 42 -13.31 -13.03 -4.03
C CYS A 42 -12.21 -13.52 -4.99
N ALA A 43 -11.34 -14.40 -4.50
CA ALA A 43 -10.36 -15.10 -5.33
C ALA A 43 -11.01 -15.85 -6.50
N MET A 44 -12.23 -16.34 -6.30
CA MET A 44 -12.99 -17.04 -7.33
C MET A 44 -13.44 -16.10 -8.47
N ASP A 45 -13.60 -14.81 -8.23
CA ASP A 45 -14.03 -13.85 -9.25
C ASP A 45 -12.91 -13.51 -10.25
N PHE A 46 -11.65 -13.83 -9.91
CA PHE A 46 -10.55 -13.81 -10.85
C PHE A 46 -10.66 -14.91 -11.91
N TYR A 47 -11.43 -15.96 -11.63
CA TYR A 47 -11.62 -17.05 -12.57
C TYR A 47 -12.46 -16.58 -13.76
N ARG A 48 -11.94 -16.84 -14.96
CA ARG A 48 -12.68 -16.68 -16.21
C ARG A 48 -12.99 -18.05 -16.78
N THR A 49 -14.21 -18.24 -17.29
CA THR A 49 -14.67 -19.51 -17.89
C THR A 49 -13.81 -19.97 -19.08
N SER A 50 -13.02 -19.07 -19.68
CA SER A 50 -12.06 -19.38 -20.74
C SER A 50 -10.79 -20.09 -20.24
N LEU A 51 -10.57 -20.19 -18.92
CA LEU A 51 -9.44 -20.89 -18.36
C LEU A 51 -9.69 -22.41 -18.37
N ALA A 52 -8.68 -23.18 -18.75
CA ALA A 52 -8.77 -24.64 -18.85
C ALA A 52 -8.77 -25.38 -17.48
N MET A 53 -8.95 -24.66 -16.38
CA MET A 53 -8.90 -25.17 -15.01
C MET A 53 -10.25 -24.95 -14.33
N SER A 54 -10.75 -25.91 -13.54
CA SER A 54 -11.89 -25.64 -12.67
C SER A 54 -11.41 -24.97 -11.37
N PRO A 55 -12.03 -23.86 -10.92
CA PRO A 55 -11.65 -23.20 -9.67
C PRO A 55 -11.84 -24.12 -8.45
N TYR A 56 -12.75 -25.09 -8.54
CA TYR A 56 -12.95 -26.09 -7.50
C TYR A 56 -11.80 -27.11 -7.46
N ASP A 57 -11.38 -27.62 -8.61
CA ASP A 57 -10.33 -28.65 -8.71
C ASP A 57 -8.97 -28.11 -8.25
N VAL A 58 -8.73 -26.80 -8.40
CA VAL A 58 -7.50 -26.14 -7.93
C VAL A 58 -7.61 -25.55 -6.51
N GLY A 59 -8.76 -25.68 -5.85
CA GLY A 59 -8.93 -25.23 -4.47
C GLY A 59 -9.13 -23.72 -4.26
N LEU A 60 -9.48 -22.95 -5.29
CA LEU A 60 -9.76 -21.50 -5.18
C LEU A 60 -11.00 -21.17 -4.33
N HIS A 61 -11.81 -22.18 -4.01
CA HIS A 61 -13.00 -22.06 -3.18
C HIS A 61 -12.74 -22.18 -1.68
N THR A 62 -11.50 -22.43 -1.28
CA THR A 62 -11.15 -22.64 0.12
C THR A 62 -10.88 -21.31 0.83
N ASP A 63 -11.14 -21.24 2.13
CA ASP A 63 -10.84 -20.06 2.95
C ASP A 63 -9.37 -19.67 2.86
N LYS A 64 -8.46 -20.66 2.80
CA LYS A 64 -7.03 -20.43 2.60
C LYS A 64 -6.70 -19.73 1.27
N ALA A 65 -7.45 -20.02 0.22
CA ALA A 65 -7.30 -19.35 -1.06
C ALA A 65 -7.74 -17.88 -0.96
N GLN A 66 -8.82 -17.60 -0.22
CA GLN A 66 -9.28 -16.25 0.04
C GLN A 66 -8.29 -15.46 0.91
N ASP A 67 -7.73 -16.07 1.95
CA ASP A 67 -6.68 -15.46 2.79
C ASP A 67 -5.44 -15.12 1.96
N ALA A 68 -4.98 -16.07 1.13
CA ALA A 68 -3.83 -15.86 0.25
C ALA A 68 -4.11 -14.76 -0.78
N TYR A 69 -5.34 -14.68 -1.29
CA TYR A 69 -5.77 -13.65 -2.21
C TYR A 69 -5.78 -12.26 -1.55
N ALA A 70 -6.30 -12.14 -0.33
CA ALA A 70 -6.27 -10.88 0.41
C ALA A 70 -4.84 -10.35 0.58
N VAL A 71 -3.90 -11.23 0.97
CA VAL A 71 -2.47 -10.89 1.07
C VAL A 71 -1.88 -10.48 -0.27
N PHE A 72 -2.26 -11.16 -1.36
CA PHE A 72 -1.84 -10.80 -2.71
C PHE A 72 -2.31 -9.40 -3.11
N VAL A 73 -3.60 -9.09 -2.93
CA VAL A 73 -4.18 -7.78 -3.27
C VAL A 73 -3.49 -6.68 -2.48
N GLU A 74 -3.34 -6.86 -1.16
CA GLU A 74 -2.66 -5.91 -0.28
C GLU A 74 -1.23 -5.64 -0.74
N THR A 75 -0.44 -6.71 -0.95
CA THR A 75 0.97 -6.60 -1.34
C THR A 75 1.14 -5.89 -2.68
N VAL A 76 0.32 -6.24 -3.69
CA VAL A 76 0.38 -5.63 -5.02
C VAL A 76 -0.04 -4.15 -4.96
N CYS A 77 -1.10 -3.83 -4.23
CA CYS A 77 -1.60 -2.47 -4.13
C CYS A 77 -0.63 -1.54 -3.38
N LEU A 78 -0.01 -2.03 -2.30
CA LEU A 78 1.03 -1.28 -1.57
C LEU A 78 2.25 -1.02 -2.46
N ALA A 79 2.77 -2.03 -3.14
CA ALA A 79 3.93 -1.87 -4.02
C ALA A 79 3.65 -0.88 -5.17
N GLN A 80 2.44 -0.93 -5.74
CA GLN A 80 2.04 0.02 -6.78
C GLN A 80 1.85 1.43 -6.21
N ALA A 81 1.29 1.57 -5.02
CA ALA A 81 1.13 2.87 -4.36
C ALA A 81 2.50 3.50 -4.03
N GLU A 82 3.46 2.73 -3.53
CA GLU A 82 4.83 3.20 -3.29
C GLU A 82 5.49 3.72 -4.57
N LYS A 83 5.36 2.97 -5.68
CA LYS A 83 5.89 3.41 -6.98
C LYS A 83 5.24 4.72 -7.43
N LEU A 84 3.92 4.82 -7.35
CA LEU A 84 3.19 6.04 -7.70
C LEU A 84 3.58 7.23 -6.83
N TYR A 85 3.84 7.00 -5.54
CA TYR A 85 4.35 8.06 -4.67
C TYR A 85 5.73 8.52 -5.12
N SER A 86 6.65 7.60 -5.40
CA SER A 86 7.99 7.93 -5.90
C SER A 86 7.95 8.71 -7.21
N ASP A 87 7.10 8.30 -8.16
CA ASP A 87 6.93 9.00 -9.44
C ASP A 87 6.38 10.42 -9.22
N LYS A 88 5.36 10.57 -8.36
CA LYS A 88 4.78 11.89 -8.05
C LYS A 88 5.71 12.80 -7.25
N TYR A 89 6.48 12.24 -6.34
CA TYR A 89 7.47 12.97 -5.57
C TYR A 89 8.56 13.52 -6.49
N PHE A 90 9.02 12.69 -7.45
CA PHE A 90 9.96 13.12 -8.48
C PHE A 90 9.41 14.23 -9.38
N LEU A 91 8.12 14.19 -9.69
CA LEU A 91 7.42 15.23 -10.47
C LEU A 91 7.04 16.47 -9.65
N GLY A 92 7.25 16.47 -8.33
CA GLY A 92 6.90 17.57 -7.44
C GLY A 92 5.39 17.72 -7.15
N GLU A 93 4.59 16.68 -7.43
CA GLU A 93 3.14 16.67 -7.21
C GLU A 93 2.75 16.34 -5.76
N VAL A 94 3.67 15.73 -5.00
CA VAL A 94 3.51 15.39 -3.58
C VAL A 94 4.80 15.75 -2.83
N ALA A 95 4.66 16.17 -1.57
CA ALA A 95 5.74 16.68 -0.72
C ALA A 95 5.83 15.91 0.61
#